data_AF-A0A939ZXP8-F1
#
_entry.id   AF-A0A939ZXP8-F1
#
_cell.length_a   1.000
_cell.length_b   1.000
_cell.length_c   1.000
_cell.angle_alpha   90.00
_cell.angle_beta   90.00
_cell.angle_gamma   90.00
#
_symmetry.space_group_name_H-M   'P 1'
#
loop_
_entity.id
_entity.type
_entity.pdbx_description
1 polymer ?
#
loop_
_entity_poly.entity_id
_entity_poly.type
_entity_poly.pdbx_seq_one_letter_code
_entity_poly.pdbx_strand_id
1 'polypeptide(L)'
;MKKRDSKKLKSILTRAAAAAIAVLFAALCGCAHKPAVPETTEEPHTTPIPSVPYTVTHLIRYWPEDADYSTCDYACTIEKPEFSKQYYSGFFINAEVEGYLLDIESRIENEYMPASIAKPPYTQVSCSVEYVNGFTNIIFTEEHCYEAQPYTETHVIIVDEEGHRVNLRDVFRVYRAEEIAAGAIARRIAGDSRYYEADDMKVLSAIDVKDGAAATETGCRIYIKAGVLAPFEEGELAFDLSFEDVCPDFVGEGRILTVEEYRNISDFLSIVAGATVIRGENIKNGRVPPYTATRFMAEMVRSFGIASEAGRYEVPKERFEDCFFDCFGAEFPGVDTDAHDIVIKDGAYSVLAGRDIFVCNVDMLEAREENGAIEITGDIMDGSYGSASSMFMAHVAVRLERNEKSPFGFTLKYYGAYK
;
A
#
# COMPACT_ATOMS: atom_id res chain seq x y z
N MET A 1 -14.40 -41.18 65.02
CA MET A 1 -13.96 -39.83 64.57
C MET A 1 -12.52 -39.90 64.04
N LYS A 2 -12.30 -40.23 62.76
CA LYS A 2 -10.99 -40.15 62.07
C LYS A 2 -11.23 -40.19 60.55
N LYS A 3 -11.72 -39.11 59.96
CA LYS A 3 -11.86 -38.96 58.49
C LYS A 3 -11.92 -37.51 57.99
N ARG A 4 -11.54 -36.53 58.83
CA ARG A 4 -11.66 -35.09 58.50
C ARG A 4 -10.33 -34.40 58.12
N ASP A 5 -9.18 -35.05 58.32
CA ASP A 5 -7.87 -34.39 58.14
C ASP A 5 -7.13 -34.72 56.83
N SER A 6 -7.47 -35.78 56.09
CA SER A 6 -6.72 -36.12 54.86
C SER A 6 -7.10 -35.28 53.63
N LYS A 7 -8.29 -34.66 53.62
CA LYS A 7 -8.72 -33.75 52.54
C LYS A 7 -8.06 -32.38 52.61
N LYS A 8 -7.80 -31.85 53.81
CA LYS A 8 -7.07 -30.58 53.99
C LYS A 8 -5.57 -30.73 53.69
N LEU A 9 -4.96 -31.86 54.05
CA LEU A 9 -3.54 -32.08 53.77
C LEU A 9 -3.26 -32.22 52.26
N LYS A 10 -4.14 -32.90 51.51
CA LYS A 10 -4.04 -32.99 50.05
C LYS A 10 -4.22 -31.63 49.37
N SER A 11 -5.19 -30.80 49.77
CA SER A 11 -5.40 -29.49 49.12
C SER A 11 -4.29 -28.47 49.41
N ILE A 12 -3.56 -28.62 50.52
CA ILE A 12 -2.41 -27.76 50.86
C ILE A 12 -1.17 -28.19 50.06
N LEU A 13 -0.94 -29.50 49.90
CA LEU A 13 0.15 -30.03 49.08
C LEU A 13 -0.04 -29.74 47.58
N THR A 14 -1.27 -29.77 47.05
CA THR A 14 -1.53 -29.40 45.64
C THR A 14 -1.36 -27.90 45.40
N ARG A 15 -1.71 -27.04 46.37
CA ARG A 15 -1.51 -25.58 46.27
C ARG A 15 -0.05 -25.16 46.45
N ALA A 16 0.71 -25.85 47.31
CA ALA A 16 2.14 -25.61 47.46
C ALA A 16 2.94 -26.08 46.23
N ALA A 17 2.54 -27.19 45.59
CA ALA A 17 3.16 -27.64 44.34
C ALA A 17 2.81 -26.73 43.16
N ALA A 18 1.57 -26.24 43.05
CA ALA A 18 1.17 -25.27 42.03
C ALA A 18 1.84 -23.90 42.21
N ALA A 19 2.00 -23.43 43.46
CA ALA A 19 2.74 -22.20 43.75
C ALA A 19 4.25 -22.36 43.51
N ALA A 20 4.84 -23.52 43.79
CA ALA A 20 6.26 -23.77 43.51
C ALA A 20 6.54 -23.91 42.01
N ILE A 21 5.61 -24.45 41.21
CA ILE A 21 5.73 -24.51 39.74
C ILE A 21 5.50 -23.12 39.11
N ALA A 22 4.57 -22.32 39.63
CA ALA A 22 4.39 -20.93 39.19
C ALA A 22 5.59 -20.03 39.55
N VAL A 23 6.23 -20.26 40.71
CA VAL A 23 7.48 -19.56 41.09
C VAL A 23 8.68 -20.06 40.27
N LEU A 24 8.71 -21.32 39.84
CA LEU A 24 9.76 -21.81 38.93
C LEU A 24 9.61 -21.26 37.49
N PHE A 25 8.37 -21.09 36.99
CA PHE A 25 8.13 -20.46 35.68
C PHE A 25 8.33 -18.94 35.73
N ALA A 26 7.92 -18.26 36.79
CA ALA A 26 8.20 -16.84 37.00
C ALA A 26 9.70 -16.55 37.20
N ALA A 27 10.49 -17.52 37.67
CA ALA A 27 11.94 -17.38 37.84
C ALA A 27 12.76 -17.71 36.59
N LEU A 28 12.15 -18.27 35.53
CA LEU A 28 12.81 -18.61 34.26
C LEU A 28 12.36 -17.73 33.08
N CYS A 29 11.27 -16.98 33.22
CA CYS A 29 10.81 -15.96 32.26
C CYS A 29 11.10 -14.53 32.78
N GLY A 30 12.34 -14.27 33.19
CA GLY A 30 12.75 -12.89 33.39
C GLY A 30 12.88 -12.22 32.04
N CYS A 31 12.05 -11.22 31.74
CA CYS A 31 12.34 -10.21 30.73
C CYS A 31 13.65 -9.52 31.13
N ALA A 32 14.77 -10.14 30.74
CA ALA A 32 16.12 -9.69 31.03
C ALA A 32 16.67 -8.83 29.89
N HIS A 33 15.79 -8.25 29.07
CA HIS A 33 16.12 -7.05 28.31
C HIS A 33 15.58 -5.88 29.12
N LYS A 34 16.46 -5.25 29.91
CA LYS A 34 16.18 -3.90 30.39
C LYS A 34 16.14 -3.00 29.16
N PRO A 35 15.11 -2.17 28.95
CA PRO A 35 15.25 -1.06 28.04
C PRO A 35 16.49 -0.27 28.46
N ALA A 36 17.26 0.21 27.49
CA ALA A 36 18.31 1.18 27.79
C ALA A 36 17.65 2.31 28.58
N VAL A 37 18.11 2.55 29.81
CA VAL A 37 17.67 3.73 30.57
C VAL A 37 18.12 4.93 29.75
N PRO A 38 17.20 5.71 29.15
CA PRO A 38 17.59 6.89 28.42
C PRO A 38 18.11 7.88 29.44
N GLU A 39 19.27 8.49 29.16
CA GLU A 39 19.75 9.58 29.99
C GLU A 39 18.68 10.68 30.06
N THR A 40 18.45 11.18 31.27
CA THR A 40 17.44 12.19 31.60
C THR A 40 17.52 13.38 30.66
N THR A 41 16.40 13.64 29.96
CA THR A 41 15.99 14.95 29.43
C THR A 41 17.09 15.71 28.69
N GLU A 42 17.54 15.19 27.54
CA GLU A 42 18.13 16.05 26.52
C GLU A 42 17.10 16.36 25.42
N GLU A 43 17.14 17.60 24.94
CA GLU A 43 16.30 18.12 23.84
C GLU A 43 16.30 17.16 22.63
N PRO A 44 15.24 17.13 21.81
CA PRO A 44 15.16 16.23 20.66
C PRO A 44 16.42 16.32 19.80
N HIS A 45 17.22 15.25 19.82
CA HIS A 45 18.46 15.17 19.05
C HIS A 45 18.14 14.75 17.61
N THR A 46 18.12 15.74 16.72
CA THR A 46 17.98 15.53 15.29
C THR A 46 19.31 15.03 14.71
N THR A 47 19.37 13.79 14.23
CA THR A 47 20.54 13.31 13.46
C THR A 47 20.27 13.51 11.97
N PRO A 48 20.99 14.39 11.24
CA PRO A 48 20.79 14.57 9.81
C PRO A 48 21.48 13.43 9.04
N ILE A 49 20.72 12.71 8.20
CA ILE A 49 21.29 11.76 7.23
C ILE A 49 21.38 12.48 5.86
N PRO A 50 22.59 12.71 5.28
CA PRO A 50 22.79 13.69 4.18
C PRO A 50 22.21 13.33 2.80
N SER A 51 21.26 12.40 2.70
CA SER A 51 20.64 12.00 1.43
C SER A 51 19.16 11.60 1.57
N VAL A 52 18.57 11.89 2.74
CA VAL A 52 17.28 11.36 3.14
C VAL A 52 16.40 12.54 3.57
N PRO A 53 15.16 12.69 3.05
CA PRO A 53 14.32 13.87 3.28
C PRO A 53 13.65 13.90 4.66
N TYR A 54 14.08 13.04 5.60
CA TYR A 54 13.55 12.99 6.97
C TYR A 54 14.64 12.91 8.04
N THR A 55 14.26 13.29 9.26
CA THR A 55 15.04 13.14 10.48
C THR A 55 14.28 12.27 11.47
N VAL A 56 14.97 11.65 12.44
CA VAL A 56 14.29 10.86 13.49
C VAL A 56 14.28 11.66 14.80
N THR A 57 13.10 11.75 15.41
CA THR A 57 12.89 12.29 16.76
C THR A 57 12.54 11.15 17.71
N HIS A 58 13.20 11.06 18.86
CA HIS A 58 12.86 10.08 19.89
C HIS A 58 11.79 10.66 20.83
N LEU A 59 10.64 10.02 20.90
CA LEU A 59 9.56 10.36 21.81
C LEU A 59 9.50 9.32 22.94
N ILE A 60 9.35 9.80 24.18
CA ILE A 60 9.12 8.93 25.33
C ILE A 60 7.84 9.43 26.00
N ARG A 61 6.91 8.52 26.26
CA ARG A 61 5.67 8.78 26.99
C ARG A 61 5.49 7.77 28.11
N TYR A 62 4.95 8.25 29.22
CA TYR A 62 4.56 7.46 30.36
C TYR A 62 3.07 7.63 30.60
N TRP A 63 2.43 6.57 31.09
CA TRP A 63 1.07 6.63 31.62
C TRP A 63 1.11 6.36 33.12
N PRO A 64 0.44 7.17 33.96
CA PRO A 64 -0.10 8.50 33.63
C PRO A 64 1.02 9.49 33.21
N GLU A 65 0.67 10.59 32.53
CA GLU A 65 1.64 11.51 31.90
C GLU A 65 2.64 12.16 32.86
N ASP A 66 2.31 12.27 34.15
CA ASP A 66 3.17 12.82 35.19
C ASP A 66 4.12 11.77 35.81
N ALA A 67 4.04 10.51 35.39
CA ALA A 67 4.89 9.44 35.87
C ALA A 67 6.30 9.46 35.26
N ASP A 68 7.21 8.73 35.90
CA ASP A 68 8.51 8.35 35.37
C ASP A 68 8.59 6.84 35.12
N TYR A 69 9.69 6.37 34.52
CA TYR A 69 9.88 4.94 34.23
C TYR A 69 9.67 4.02 35.44
N SER A 70 9.96 4.49 36.66
CA SER A 70 9.85 3.68 37.88
C SER A 70 8.45 3.67 38.50
N THR A 71 7.60 4.62 38.10
CA THR A 71 6.28 4.88 38.67
C THR A 71 5.15 4.75 37.66
N CYS A 72 5.47 4.63 36.37
CA CYS A 72 4.50 4.48 35.30
C CYS A 72 3.77 3.14 35.35
N ASP A 73 2.51 3.19 34.94
CA ASP A 73 1.67 2.04 34.63
C ASP A 73 2.01 1.48 33.25
N TYR A 74 2.53 2.31 32.33
CA TYR A 74 3.00 1.91 31.01
C TYR A 74 4.05 2.88 30.47
N ALA A 75 5.06 2.38 29.76
CA ALA A 75 6.06 3.18 29.07
C ALA A 75 6.01 2.95 27.55
N CYS A 76 6.04 4.02 26.75
CA CYS A 76 6.17 3.93 25.31
C CYS A 76 7.35 4.77 24.82
N THR A 77 8.22 4.18 24.01
CA THR A 77 9.31 4.90 23.34
C THR A 77 9.16 4.75 21.83
N ILE A 78 9.19 5.84 21.08
CA ILE A 78 8.94 5.85 19.63
C ILE A 78 10.04 6.60 18.90
N GLU A 79 10.63 5.97 17.89
CA GLU A 79 11.39 6.64 16.84
C GLU A 79 10.41 7.21 15.80
N LYS A 80 10.21 8.54 15.83
CA LYS A 80 9.30 9.23 14.92
C LYS A 80 10.07 9.78 13.71
N PRO A 81 9.76 9.38 12.47
CA PRO A 81 10.30 10.02 11.29
C PRO A 81 9.60 11.39 11.07
N GLU A 82 10.39 12.41 10.77
CA GLU A 82 9.92 13.77 10.48
C GLU A 82 10.45 14.24 9.12
N PHE A 83 9.55 14.34 8.16
CA PHE A 83 9.87 14.73 6.78
C PHE A 83 9.93 16.25 6.65
N SER A 84 10.86 16.75 5.84
CA SER A 84 10.98 18.19 5.62
C SER A 84 9.74 18.77 4.93
N LYS A 85 9.11 19.77 5.57
CA LYS A 85 7.96 20.53 5.02
C LYS A 85 8.35 21.45 3.86
N GLN A 86 9.63 21.53 3.51
CA GLN A 86 10.09 22.24 2.31
C GLN A 86 9.68 21.51 1.02
N TYR A 87 9.41 20.20 1.11
CA TYR A 87 8.86 19.39 0.04
C TYR A 87 7.34 19.28 0.20
N TYR A 88 6.60 19.39 -0.92
CA TYR A 88 5.13 19.31 -0.91
C TYR A 88 4.63 18.02 -0.25
N SER A 89 5.21 16.88 -0.62
CA SER A 89 4.85 15.57 -0.06
C SER A 89 5.19 15.44 1.42
N GLY A 90 6.27 16.07 1.90
CA GLY A 90 6.67 16.01 3.31
C GLY A 90 5.60 16.52 4.28
N PHE A 91 4.72 17.44 3.85
CA PHE A 91 3.58 17.85 4.66
C PHE A 91 2.55 16.72 4.85
N PHE A 92 2.17 16.04 3.78
CA PHE A 92 1.19 14.95 3.80
C PHE A 92 1.73 13.70 4.49
N ILE A 93 2.98 13.35 4.23
CA ILE A 93 3.63 12.20 4.87
C ILE A 93 3.64 12.36 6.39
N ASN A 94 4.01 13.54 6.90
CA ASN A 94 3.99 13.79 8.34
C ASN A 94 2.58 13.66 8.92
N ALA A 95 1.53 14.01 8.18
CA ALA A 95 0.16 13.85 8.66
C ALA A 95 -0.23 12.36 8.83
N GLU A 96 0.24 11.48 7.94
CA GLU A 96 0.07 10.03 8.10
C GLU A 96 0.84 9.48 9.30
N VAL A 97 2.07 9.97 9.54
CA VAL A 97 2.85 9.62 10.74
C VAL A 97 2.14 10.04 12.02
N GLU A 98 1.57 11.26 12.08
CA GLU A 98 0.76 11.68 13.24
C GLU A 98 -0.49 10.80 13.42
N GLY A 99 -1.10 10.35 12.31
CA GLY A 99 -2.21 9.39 12.35
C GLY A 99 -1.82 8.09 13.03
N TYR A 100 -0.65 7.55 12.73
CA TYR A 100 -0.10 6.37 13.42
C TYR A 100 0.15 6.62 14.92
N LEU A 101 0.69 7.79 15.29
CA LEU A 101 0.93 8.12 16.70
C LEU A 101 -0.37 8.14 17.53
N LEU A 102 -1.46 8.65 16.95
CA LEU A 102 -2.77 8.62 17.59
C LEU A 102 -3.32 7.19 17.71
N ASP A 103 -3.09 6.35 16.70
CA ASP A 103 -3.52 4.95 16.71
C ASP A 103 -2.80 4.13 17.80
N ILE A 104 -1.47 4.21 17.89
CA ILE A 104 -0.71 3.48 18.91
C ILE A 104 -1.03 3.98 20.34
N GLU A 105 -1.26 5.29 20.53
CA GLU A 105 -1.72 5.84 21.81
C GLU A 105 -3.07 5.22 22.20
N SER A 106 -4.02 5.16 21.25
CA SER A 106 -5.32 4.51 21.46
C SER A 106 -5.19 3.02 21.76
N ARG A 107 -4.32 2.27 21.06
CA ARG A 107 -4.10 0.84 21.34
C ARG A 107 -3.47 0.61 22.71
N ILE A 108 -2.50 1.43 23.11
CA ILE A 108 -1.91 1.36 24.46
C ILE A 108 -2.98 1.56 25.53
N GLU A 109 -3.78 2.61 25.42
CA GLU A 109 -4.77 2.96 26.45
C GLU A 109 -5.93 1.96 26.53
N ASN A 110 -6.40 1.47 25.38
CA ASN A 110 -7.61 0.67 25.31
C ASN A 110 -7.36 -0.84 25.31
N GLU A 111 -6.19 -1.29 24.87
CA GLU A 111 -5.89 -2.71 24.65
C GLU A 111 -4.72 -3.18 25.51
N TYR A 112 -3.53 -2.56 25.36
CA TYR A 112 -2.30 -3.10 25.96
C TYR A 112 -2.21 -2.86 27.47
N MET A 113 -2.42 -1.62 27.92
CA MET A 113 -2.34 -1.27 29.34
C MET A 113 -3.39 -2.02 30.18
N PRO A 114 -4.68 -2.10 29.78
CA PRO A 114 -5.67 -2.89 30.51
C PRO A 114 -5.37 -4.39 30.57
N ALA A 115 -4.70 -4.94 29.55
CA ALA A 115 -4.31 -6.35 29.48
C ALA A 115 -2.97 -6.67 30.19
N SER A 116 -2.24 -5.64 30.64
CA SER A 116 -0.87 -5.78 31.12
C SER A 116 -0.74 -6.61 32.39
N ILE A 117 0.15 -7.59 32.37
CA ILE A 117 0.59 -8.37 33.53
C ILE A 117 2.11 -8.22 33.82
N ALA A 118 2.87 -7.65 32.88
CA ALA A 118 4.30 -7.33 33.02
C ALA A 118 4.54 -6.13 33.95
N LYS A 119 5.78 -5.95 34.43
CA LYS A 119 6.16 -4.85 35.35
C LYS A 119 7.58 -4.29 35.10
N PRO A 120 7.73 -3.04 34.63
CA PRO A 120 6.69 -2.24 33.98
C PRO A 120 6.37 -2.79 32.58
N PRO A 121 5.11 -2.72 32.11
CA PRO A 121 4.81 -3.02 30.72
C PRO A 121 5.31 -1.90 29.80
N TYR A 122 5.71 -2.25 28.57
CA TYR A 122 6.20 -1.26 27.61
C TYR A 122 5.87 -1.58 26.16
N THR A 123 5.90 -0.54 25.34
CA THR A 123 6.04 -0.60 23.88
C THR A 123 7.29 0.17 23.46
N GLN A 124 8.11 -0.43 22.61
CA GLN A 124 9.22 0.25 21.96
C GLN A 124 9.03 0.17 20.45
N VAL A 125 9.04 1.33 19.77
CA VAL A 125 8.85 1.43 18.34
C VAL A 125 10.13 1.93 17.69
N SER A 126 10.70 1.12 16.81
CA SER A 126 11.74 1.57 15.87
C SER A 126 11.12 1.92 14.53
N CYS A 127 11.74 2.85 13.80
CA CYS A 127 11.27 3.26 12.47
C CYS A 127 12.34 3.06 11.39
N SER A 128 11.93 2.52 10.25
CA SER A 128 12.68 2.60 8.99
C SER A 128 11.82 3.20 7.88
N VAL A 129 12.46 3.87 6.93
CA VAL A 129 11.80 4.45 5.76
C VAL A 129 12.51 3.95 4.51
N GLU A 130 11.75 3.44 3.56
CA GLU A 130 12.26 2.83 2.33
C GLU A 130 11.58 3.45 1.11
N TYR A 131 12.37 3.82 0.09
CA TYR A 131 11.87 4.39 -1.16
C TYR A 131 11.94 3.34 -2.26
N VAL A 132 10.79 2.99 -2.83
CA VAL A 132 10.68 1.87 -3.76
C VAL A 132 9.68 2.19 -4.87
N ASN A 133 10.14 2.20 -6.12
CA ASN A 133 9.29 2.31 -7.32
C ASN A 133 8.25 3.47 -7.29
N GLY A 134 8.64 4.65 -6.80
CA GLY A 134 7.74 5.80 -6.68
C GLY A 134 6.88 5.81 -5.40
N PHE A 135 7.02 4.79 -4.55
CA PHE A 135 6.38 4.74 -3.24
C PHE A 135 7.40 4.97 -2.12
N THR A 136 6.89 5.41 -0.97
CA THR A 136 7.65 5.44 0.28
C THR A 136 6.97 4.53 1.30
N ASN A 137 7.67 3.52 1.80
CA ASN A 137 7.25 2.74 2.96
C ASN A 137 7.76 3.44 4.22
N ILE A 138 6.89 3.58 5.22
CA ILE A 138 7.25 4.00 6.58
C ILE A 138 6.91 2.80 7.46
N ILE A 139 7.95 2.13 7.96
CA ILE A 139 7.84 0.86 8.66
C ILE A 139 8.11 1.11 10.14
N PHE A 140 7.11 0.86 10.96
CA PHE A 140 7.19 0.87 12.41
C PHE A 140 7.23 -0.58 12.90
N THR A 141 8.32 -0.94 13.58
CA THR A 141 8.43 -2.24 14.26
C THR A 141 8.20 -2.01 15.74
N GLU A 142 7.10 -2.55 16.24
CA GLU A 142 6.63 -2.42 17.62
C GLU A 142 7.05 -3.65 18.41
N GLU A 143 7.93 -3.47 19.40
CA GLU A 143 8.20 -4.48 20.43
C GLU A 143 7.32 -4.20 21.64
N HIS A 144 6.45 -5.15 21.95
CA HIS A 144 5.55 -5.08 23.09
C HIS A 144 5.99 -6.03 24.18
N CYS A 145 6.00 -5.55 25.42
CA CYS A 145 6.20 -6.38 26.60
C CYS A 145 5.16 -5.99 27.65
N TYR A 146 3.94 -6.45 27.47
CA TYR A 146 2.87 -6.31 28.47
C TYR A 146 2.27 -7.66 28.91
N GLU A 147 2.51 -8.74 28.16
CA GLU A 147 2.17 -10.11 28.52
C GLU A 147 3.36 -10.89 29.14
N ALA A 148 3.23 -12.21 29.25
CA ALA A 148 4.27 -13.08 29.82
C ALA A 148 5.53 -13.19 28.94
N GLN A 149 5.39 -12.93 27.63
CA GLN A 149 6.49 -12.93 26.68
C GLN A 149 6.39 -11.68 25.80
N PRO A 150 7.51 -11.00 25.54
CA PRO A 150 7.53 -9.95 24.54
C PRO A 150 7.19 -10.50 23.16
N TYR A 151 6.55 -9.70 22.33
CA TYR A 151 6.31 -10.02 20.92
C TYR A 151 6.51 -8.78 20.05
N THR A 152 6.67 -9.02 18.76
CA THR A 152 6.89 -7.97 17.77
C THR A 152 5.74 -7.94 16.77
N GLU A 153 5.36 -6.73 16.39
CA GLU A 153 4.39 -6.46 15.33
C GLU A 153 4.94 -5.36 14.40
N THR A 154 4.68 -5.48 13.10
CA THR A 154 5.13 -4.53 12.09
C THR A 154 3.93 -3.80 11.50
N HIS A 155 3.97 -2.47 11.56
CA HIS A 155 3.00 -1.58 10.92
C HIS A 155 3.67 -0.81 9.80
N VAL A 156 3.02 -0.75 8.65
CA VAL A 156 3.56 -0.12 7.45
C VAL A 156 2.57 0.86 6.86
N ILE A 157 3.02 2.09 6.67
CA ILE A 157 2.33 3.09 5.86
C ILE A 157 3.00 3.16 4.50
N ILE A 158 2.24 2.91 3.43
CA ILE A 158 2.69 3.16 2.06
C ILE A 158 2.11 4.49 1.62
N VAL A 159 2.96 5.38 1.08
CA VAL A 159 2.54 6.65 0.47
C VAL A 159 3.05 6.77 -0.97
N ASP A 160 2.28 7.46 -1.81
CA ASP A 160 2.67 7.81 -3.18
C ASP A 160 3.67 8.98 -3.24
N GLU A 161 4.07 9.39 -4.45
CA GLU A 161 5.00 10.51 -4.68
C GLU A 161 4.47 11.85 -4.15
N GLU A 162 3.15 12.02 -4.07
CA GLU A 162 2.51 13.22 -3.51
C GLU A 162 2.43 13.17 -1.97
N GLY A 163 2.75 12.03 -1.36
CA GLY A 163 2.73 11.80 0.07
C GLY A 163 1.37 11.36 0.60
N HIS A 164 0.44 10.96 -0.26
CA HIS A 164 -0.86 10.43 0.14
C HIS A 164 -0.77 8.94 0.41
N ARG A 165 -1.47 8.48 1.45
CA ARG A 165 -1.52 7.07 1.79
C ARG A 165 -2.23 6.25 0.71
N VAL A 166 -1.61 5.13 0.36
CA VAL A 166 -2.06 4.15 -0.62
C VAL A 166 -2.05 2.75 -0.02
N ASN A 167 -2.74 1.80 -0.66
CA ASN A 167 -2.78 0.39 -0.27
C ASN A 167 -2.22 -0.50 -1.39
N LEU A 168 -2.20 -1.82 -1.14
CA LEU A 168 -1.68 -2.79 -2.12
C LEU A 168 -2.39 -2.72 -3.48
N ARG A 169 -3.70 -2.48 -3.52
CA ARG A 169 -4.44 -2.39 -4.79
C ARG A 169 -3.92 -1.24 -5.65
N ASP A 170 -3.58 -0.12 -5.04
CA ASP A 170 -3.02 1.05 -5.73
C ASP A 170 -1.58 0.77 -6.22
N VAL A 171 -0.76 0.07 -5.41
CA VAL A 171 0.61 -0.34 -5.79
C VAL A 171 0.60 -1.27 -7.01
N PHE A 172 -0.29 -2.25 -7.03
CA PHE A 172 -0.36 -3.25 -8.10
C PHE A 172 -1.27 -2.86 -9.26
N ARG A 173 -2.12 -1.84 -9.09
CA ARG A 173 -3.19 -1.47 -10.03
C ARG A 173 -4.13 -2.64 -10.30
N VAL A 174 -4.56 -3.28 -9.23
CA VAL A 174 -5.44 -4.45 -9.25
C VAL A 174 -6.48 -4.28 -8.14
N TYR A 175 -7.76 -4.19 -8.49
CA TYR A 175 -8.83 -4.00 -7.51
C TYR A 175 -8.95 -5.16 -6.51
N ARG A 176 -8.44 -6.34 -6.88
CA ARG A 176 -8.54 -7.59 -6.14
C ARG A 176 -7.19 -8.06 -5.58
N ALA A 177 -6.23 -7.15 -5.42
CA ALA A 177 -4.84 -7.49 -5.09
C ALA A 177 -4.72 -8.38 -3.84
N GLU A 178 -5.47 -8.11 -2.77
CA GLU A 178 -5.37 -8.87 -1.52
C GLU A 178 -5.98 -10.27 -1.64
N GLU A 179 -7.00 -10.45 -2.48
CA GLU A 179 -7.61 -11.76 -2.72
C GLU A 179 -6.65 -12.66 -3.50
N ILE A 180 -5.96 -12.10 -4.50
CA ILE A 180 -4.93 -12.81 -5.26
C ILE A 180 -3.75 -13.14 -4.34
N ALA A 181 -3.29 -12.16 -3.53
CA ALA A 181 -2.23 -12.34 -2.54
C ALA A 181 -2.58 -13.41 -1.50
N ALA A 182 -3.82 -13.41 -0.99
CA ALA A 182 -4.30 -14.40 -0.04
C ALA A 182 -4.25 -15.81 -0.64
N GLY A 183 -4.70 -15.98 -1.89
CA GLY A 183 -4.59 -17.25 -2.59
C GLY A 183 -3.14 -17.69 -2.80
N ALA A 184 -2.23 -16.76 -3.10
CA ALA A 184 -0.80 -17.06 -3.23
C ALA A 184 -0.18 -17.54 -1.91
N ILE A 185 -0.47 -16.84 -0.80
CA ILE A 185 -0.03 -17.22 0.54
C ILE A 185 -0.64 -18.57 0.96
N ALA A 186 -1.94 -18.77 0.76
CA ALA A 186 -2.63 -20.02 1.09
C ALA A 186 -1.99 -21.22 0.38
N ARG A 187 -1.68 -21.09 -0.92
CA ARG A 187 -0.94 -22.12 -1.67
C ARG A 187 0.47 -22.35 -1.12
N ARG A 188 1.16 -21.31 -0.66
CA ARG A 188 2.53 -21.40 -0.13
C ARG A 188 2.59 -22.11 1.22
N ILE A 189 1.58 -21.94 2.08
CA ILE A 189 1.53 -22.58 3.40
C ILE A 189 0.85 -23.95 3.37
N ALA A 190 0.11 -24.29 2.30
CA ALA A 190 -0.61 -25.54 2.18
C ALA A 190 0.31 -26.76 2.35
N GLY A 191 0.02 -27.59 3.36
CA GLY A 191 0.75 -28.82 3.64
C GLY A 191 2.04 -28.64 4.45
N ASP A 192 2.41 -27.43 4.83
CA ASP A 192 3.51 -27.17 5.76
C ASP A 192 3.01 -27.23 7.21
N SER A 193 3.60 -28.13 8.01
CA SER A 193 3.19 -28.40 9.39
C SER A 193 3.44 -27.26 10.38
N ARG A 194 4.15 -26.21 9.97
CA ARG A 194 4.38 -25.01 10.80
C ARG A 194 3.14 -24.13 10.90
N TYR A 195 2.27 -24.19 9.88
CA TYR A 195 1.09 -23.33 9.80
C TYR A 195 -0.18 -24.10 10.19
N TYR A 196 -1.18 -23.35 10.67
CA TYR A 196 -2.53 -23.87 10.76
C TYR A 196 -3.10 -24.11 9.36
N GLU A 197 -3.99 -25.09 9.23
CA GLU A 197 -4.78 -25.23 8.02
C GLU A 197 -5.59 -23.94 7.80
N ALA A 198 -5.42 -23.34 6.62
CA ALA A 198 -6.03 -22.09 6.23
C ALA A 198 -6.33 -22.11 4.74
N ASP A 199 -7.57 -21.74 4.40
CA ASP A 199 -7.99 -21.46 3.05
C ASP A 199 -7.76 -19.98 2.71
N ASP A 200 -7.99 -19.62 1.45
CA ASP A 200 -7.82 -18.26 0.92
C ASP A 200 -8.60 -17.23 1.74
N MET A 201 -9.80 -17.56 2.22
CA MET A 201 -10.63 -16.65 3.01
C MET A 201 -10.05 -16.40 4.41
N LYS A 202 -9.52 -17.44 5.07
CA LYS A 202 -8.86 -17.30 6.37
C LYS A 202 -7.58 -16.48 6.22
N VAL A 203 -6.80 -16.72 5.17
CA VAL A 203 -5.61 -15.91 4.88
C VAL A 203 -5.99 -14.47 4.56
N LEU A 204 -7.01 -14.24 3.74
CA LEU A 204 -7.50 -12.90 3.43
C LEU A 204 -7.92 -12.13 4.69
N SER A 205 -8.58 -12.79 5.63
CA SER A 205 -8.95 -12.17 6.91
C SER A 205 -7.76 -11.88 7.84
N ALA A 206 -6.61 -12.52 7.60
CA ALA A 206 -5.38 -12.33 8.35
C ALA A 206 -4.52 -11.18 7.79
N ILE A 207 -4.71 -10.80 6.52
CA ILE A 207 -4.01 -9.68 5.89
C ILE A 207 -4.60 -8.37 6.42
N ASP A 208 -3.77 -7.57 7.07
CA ASP A 208 -4.13 -6.19 7.36
C ASP A 208 -3.98 -5.36 6.08
N VAL A 209 -5.11 -5.08 5.45
CA VAL A 209 -5.21 -4.34 4.18
C VAL A 209 -4.79 -2.88 4.29
N LYS A 210 -4.69 -2.34 5.50
CA LYS A 210 -4.37 -0.93 5.74
C LYS A 210 -2.90 -0.74 6.10
N ASP A 211 -2.40 -1.54 7.03
CA ASP A 211 -1.09 -1.31 7.68
C ASP A 211 -0.18 -2.55 7.65
N GLY A 212 -0.62 -3.67 7.06
CA GLY A 212 0.11 -4.94 7.12
C GLY A 212 1.01 -5.23 5.93
N ALA A 213 1.35 -4.25 5.09
CA ALA A 213 2.13 -4.54 3.89
C ALA A 213 3.08 -3.42 3.46
N ALA A 214 4.23 -3.80 2.91
CA ALA A 214 5.23 -2.91 2.34
C ALA A 214 5.39 -3.16 0.84
N ALA A 215 5.59 -2.11 0.05
CA ALA A 215 6.01 -2.25 -1.33
C ALA A 215 7.48 -2.71 -1.40
N THR A 216 7.84 -3.57 -2.35
CA THR A 216 9.22 -4.01 -2.58
C THR A 216 9.60 -3.80 -4.05
N GLU A 217 10.89 -3.86 -4.37
CA GLU A 217 11.38 -3.61 -5.74
C GLU A 217 10.67 -4.52 -6.76
N THR A 218 10.37 -5.75 -6.35
CA THR A 218 9.80 -6.81 -7.21
C THR A 218 8.34 -7.13 -6.90
N GLY A 219 7.71 -6.50 -5.91
CA GLY A 219 6.34 -6.82 -5.49
C GLY A 219 5.96 -6.20 -4.15
N CYS A 220 5.60 -7.02 -3.18
CA CYS A 220 5.28 -6.59 -1.81
C CYS A 220 5.73 -7.60 -0.75
N ARG A 221 5.78 -7.13 0.49
CA ARG A 221 5.88 -7.96 1.68
C ARG A 221 4.62 -7.79 2.50
N ILE A 222 3.98 -8.90 2.88
CA ILE A 222 2.80 -8.93 3.74
C ILE A 222 3.19 -9.47 5.11
N TYR A 223 2.85 -8.73 6.15
CA TYR A 223 3.04 -9.09 7.55
C TYR A 223 1.74 -9.65 8.11
N ILE A 224 1.83 -10.79 8.79
CA ILE A 224 0.70 -11.46 9.45
C ILE A 224 1.04 -11.61 10.93
N LYS A 225 0.17 -11.06 11.78
CA LYS A 225 0.34 -11.08 13.24
C LYS A 225 0.61 -12.49 13.77
N ALA A 226 1.42 -12.56 14.82
CA ALA A 226 1.74 -13.81 15.50
C ALA A 226 0.46 -14.54 15.98
N GLY A 227 0.45 -15.86 15.90
CA GLY A 227 -0.69 -16.66 16.37
C GLY A 227 -1.88 -16.76 15.40
N VAL A 228 -1.89 -16.01 14.29
CA VAL A 228 -3.04 -15.97 13.36
C VAL A 228 -3.02 -17.16 12.39
N LEU A 229 -1.91 -17.34 11.66
CA LEU A 229 -1.75 -18.44 10.69
C LEU A 229 -0.78 -19.54 11.16
N ALA A 230 -0.08 -19.34 12.27
CA ALA A 230 0.83 -20.29 12.88
C ALA A 230 0.78 -20.18 14.41
N PRO A 231 1.33 -21.15 15.17
CA PRO A 231 1.54 -20.99 16.61
C PRO A 231 2.24 -19.68 16.95
N PHE A 232 1.93 -19.11 18.11
CA PHE A 232 2.45 -17.81 18.53
C PHE A 232 3.99 -17.80 18.61
N GLU A 233 4.60 -18.95 18.89
CA GLU A 233 6.04 -19.13 18.99
C GLU A 233 6.79 -18.96 17.66
N GLU A 234 6.09 -19.03 16.52
CA GLU A 234 6.67 -18.71 15.21
C GLU A 234 6.83 -17.18 15.01
N GLY A 235 6.24 -16.38 15.90
CA GLY A 235 6.27 -14.92 15.82
C GLY A 235 5.42 -14.37 14.67
N GLU A 236 5.67 -13.10 14.33
CA GLU A 236 5.10 -12.48 13.15
C GLU A 236 5.61 -13.17 11.89
N LEU A 237 4.70 -13.44 10.95
CA LEU A 237 5.03 -14.04 9.67
C LEU A 237 5.18 -12.95 8.63
N ALA A 238 6.24 -13.02 7.83
CA ALA A 238 6.44 -12.15 6.68
C ALA A 238 6.45 -12.97 5.38
N PHE A 239 5.60 -12.60 4.43
CA PHE A 239 5.50 -13.24 3.12
C PHE A 239 5.92 -12.26 2.03
N ASP A 240 7.04 -12.53 1.39
CA ASP A 240 7.44 -11.84 0.16
C ASP A 240 6.69 -12.43 -1.03
N LEU A 241 5.94 -11.57 -1.72
CA LEU A 241 5.20 -11.85 -2.94
C LEU A 241 5.77 -11.01 -4.07
N SER A 242 6.02 -11.65 -5.20
CA SER A 242 6.38 -10.94 -6.43
C SER A 242 5.16 -10.27 -7.05
N PHE A 243 5.38 -9.35 -7.98
CA PHE A 243 4.29 -8.73 -8.75
C PHE A 243 3.44 -9.78 -9.48
N GLU A 244 4.04 -10.88 -9.93
CA GLU A 244 3.33 -11.99 -10.58
C GLU A 244 2.41 -12.74 -9.62
N ASP A 245 2.73 -12.77 -8.32
CA ASP A 245 1.91 -13.46 -7.31
C ASP A 245 0.62 -12.70 -6.96
N VAL A 246 0.51 -11.44 -7.37
CA VAL A 246 -0.56 -10.51 -6.98
C VAL A 246 -1.25 -9.85 -8.17
N CYS A 247 -0.93 -10.28 -9.39
CA CYS A 247 -1.56 -9.84 -10.63
C CYS A 247 -2.34 -10.97 -11.29
N PRO A 248 -3.19 -10.65 -12.29
CA PRO A 248 -3.90 -11.67 -13.06
C PRO A 248 -2.95 -12.66 -13.73
N ASP A 249 -3.38 -13.93 -13.89
CA ASP A 249 -2.57 -15.06 -14.38
C ASP A 249 -1.96 -14.88 -15.80
N PHE A 250 -2.41 -13.87 -16.55
CA PHE A 250 -1.86 -13.51 -17.86
C PHE A 250 -0.65 -12.56 -17.78
N VAL A 251 -0.23 -12.15 -16.58
CA VAL A 251 0.91 -11.27 -16.31
C VAL A 251 2.07 -12.08 -15.72
N GLY A 252 3.29 -11.88 -16.24
CA GLY A 252 4.52 -12.47 -15.71
C GLY A 252 5.45 -13.07 -16.78
N GLU A 253 6.55 -13.67 -16.35
CA GLU A 253 7.53 -14.29 -17.25
C GLU A 253 6.89 -15.41 -18.09
N GLY A 254 7.05 -15.33 -19.42
CA GLY A 254 6.48 -16.29 -20.36
C GLY A 254 4.94 -16.23 -20.46
N ARG A 255 4.29 -15.21 -19.91
CA ARG A 255 2.86 -14.94 -20.05
C ARG A 255 2.57 -13.97 -21.21
N ILE A 256 1.31 -13.59 -21.37
CA ILE A 256 0.86 -12.72 -22.46
C ILE A 256 1.44 -11.31 -22.31
N LEU A 257 1.46 -10.81 -21.07
CA LEU A 257 2.03 -9.53 -20.70
C LEU A 257 3.18 -9.74 -19.71
N THR A 258 4.28 -9.03 -19.93
CA THR A 258 5.26 -8.78 -18.87
C THR A 258 4.69 -7.84 -17.81
N VAL A 259 5.31 -7.80 -16.63
CA VAL A 259 4.93 -6.86 -15.56
C VAL A 259 5.00 -5.40 -16.02
N GLU A 260 6.03 -5.04 -16.79
CA GLU A 260 6.20 -3.69 -17.34
C GLU A 260 5.09 -3.34 -18.34
N GLU A 261 4.78 -4.26 -19.26
CA GLU A 261 3.69 -4.08 -20.21
C GLU A 261 2.34 -3.92 -19.51
N TYR A 262 2.06 -4.73 -18.48
CA TYR A 262 0.83 -4.60 -17.69
C TYR A 262 0.70 -3.20 -17.08
N ARG A 263 1.74 -2.71 -16.40
CA ARG A 263 1.73 -1.36 -15.79
C ARG A 263 1.49 -0.27 -16.83
N ASN A 264 2.20 -0.33 -17.96
CA ASN A 264 2.07 0.64 -19.04
C ASN A 264 0.66 0.62 -19.65
N ILE A 265 0.07 -0.57 -19.82
CA ILE A 265 -1.30 -0.72 -20.31
C ILE A 265 -2.30 -0.19 -19.27
N SER A 266 -2.14 -0.49 -17.98
CA SER A 266 -3.01 0.05 -16.92
C SER A 266 -3.04 1.57 -16.96
N ASP A 267 -1.88 2.23 -17.03
CA ASP A 267 -1.77 3.68 -17.18
C ASP A 267 -2.50 4.19 -18.43
N PHE A 268 -2.21 3.58 -19.58
CA PHE A 268 -2.78 3.99 -20.85
C PHE A 268 -4.31 3.87 -20.83
N LEU A 269 -4.83 2.74 -20.35
CA LEU A 269 -6.26 2.47 -20.32
C LEU A 269 -7.00 3.31 -19.29
N SER A 270 -6.38 3.70 -18.17
CA SER A 270 -6.99 4.67 -17.24
C SER A 270 -7.22 6.03 -17.91
N ILE A 271 -6.25 6.53 -18.68
CA ILE A 271 -6.40 7.79 -19.41
C ILE A 271 -7.50 7.67 -20.49
N VAL A 272 -7.50 6.57 -21.24
CA VAL A 272 -8.53 6.31 -22.26
C VAL A 272 -9.92 6.17 -21.64
N ALA A 273 -10.05 5.46 -20.52
CA ALA A 273 -11.31 5.31 -19.80
C ALA A 273 -11.84 6.67 -19.32
N GLY A 274 -11.02 7.47 -18.64
CA GLY A 274 -11.39 8.82 -18.20
C GLY A 274 -11.80 9.73 -19.36
N ALA A 275 -11.16 9.60 -20.52
CA ALA A 275 -11.49 10.39 -21.72
C ALA A 275 -12.80 9.95 -22.40
N THR A 276 -13.12 8.66 -22.37
CA THR A 276 -14.29 8.08 -23.08
C THR A 276 -15.56 8.06 -22.25
N VAL A 277 -15.46 7.91 -20.93
CA VAL A 277 -16.59 7.60 -20.03
C VAL A 277 -17.69 8.67 -20.06
N ILE A 278 -17.33 9.94 -20.21
CA ILE A 278 -18.27 11.07 -20.16
C ILE A 278 -19.28 11.02 -21.31
N ARG A 279 -18.83 10.65 -22.51
CA ARG A 279 -19.70 10.54 -23.70
C ARG A 279 -20.02 9.09 -24.10
N GLY A 280 -19.46 8.10 -23.41
CA GLY A 280 -19.62 6.68 -23.75
C GLY A 280 -19.10 6.35 -25.16
N GLU A 281 -18.02 7.02 -25.55
CA GLU A 281 -17.46 6.92 -26.91
C GLU A 281 -16.60 5.66 -27.08
N ASN A 282 -16.69 5.04 -28.26
CA ASN A 282 -15.90 3.87 -28.61
C ASN A 282 -14.83 4.25 -29.66
N ILE A 283 -13.67 3.61 -29.57
CA ILE A 283 -12.56 3.77 -30.51
C ILE A 283 -12.53 2.56 -31.44
N LYS A 284 -12.47 2.80 -32.75
CA LYS A 284 -12.46 1.74 -33.77
C LYS A 284 -11.38 1.99 -34.81
N ASN A 285 -10.51 1.01 -35.01
CA ASN A 285 -9.35 1.09 -35.90
C ASN A 285 -8.49 2.34 -35.62
N GLY A 286 -8.26 2.63 -34.35
CA GLY A 286 -7.49 3.82 -33.92
C GLY A 286 -8.19 5.15 -34.12
N ARG A 287 -9.37 5.19 -34.73
CA ARG A 287 -10.11 6.45 -34.94
C ARG A 287 -10.79 6.86 -33.64
N VAL A 288 -10.22 7.87 -33.01
CA VAL A 288 -10.73 8.47 -31.77
C VAL A 288 -11.64 9.64 -32.11
N PRO A 289 -12.83 9.77 -31.49
CA PRO A 289 -13.65 10.97 -31.67
C PRO A 289 -13.00 12.24 -31.12
N PRO A 290 -13.31 13.45 -31.67
CA PRO A 290 -12.66 14.70 -31.27
C PRO A 290 -12.69 15.00 -29.76
N TYR A 291 -13.81 14.72 -29.09
CA TYR A 291 -13.94 14.92 -27.64
C TYR A 291 -12.97 14.06 -26.85
N THR A 292 -13.04 12.73 -27.05
CA THR A 292 -12.13 11.78 -26.42
C THR A 292 -10.67 12.11 -26.74
N ALA A 293 -10.35 12.44 -28.00
CA ALA A 293 -8.98 12.76 -28.41
C ALA A 293 -8.44 14.01 -27.69
N THR A 294 -9.27 15.06 -27.58
CA THR A 294 -8.93 16.29 -26.88
C THR A 294 -8.71 16.05 -25.38
N ARG A 295 -9.61 15.28 -24.74
CA ARG A 295 -9.49 14.91 -23.32
C ARG A 295 -8.25 14.07 -23.05
N PHE A 296 -8.04 13.03 -23.86
CA PHE A 296 -6.87 12.15 -23.77
C PHE A 296 -5.57 12.96 -23.86
N MET A 297 -5.45 13.82 -24.87
CA MET A 297 -4.24 14.62 -25.04
C MET A 297 -4.03 15.67 -23.94
N ALA A 298 -5.11 16.23 -23.39
CA ALA A 298 -5.01 17.14 -22.24
C ALA A 298 -4.37 16.46 -21.01
N GLU A 299 -4.65 15.18 -20.80
CA GLU A 299 -4.03 14.38 -19.75
C GLU A 299 -2.59 13.99 -20.11
N MET A 300 -2.38 13.47 -21.32
CA MET A 300 -1.06 13.03 -21.80
C MET A 300 0.00 14.13 -21.76
N VAL A 301 -0.35 15.38 -22.06
CA VAL A 301 0.61 16.48 -22.07
C VAL A 301 1.25 16.70 -20.69
N ARG A 302 0.58 16.30 -19.60
CA ARG A 302 1.16 16.40 -18.25
C ARG A 302 2.33 15.44 -18.05
N SER A 303 2.31 14.28 -18.70
CA SER A 303 3.40 13.31 -18.61
C SER A 303 4.62 13.69 -19.47
N PHE A 304 4.55 14.76 -20.25
CA PHE A 304 5.64 15.19 -21.13
C PHE A 304 6.82 15.84 -20.39
N GLY A 305 6.73 16.03 -19.08
CA GLY A 305 7.76 16.69 -18.27
C GLY A 305 7.96 18.16 -18.64
N ILE A 306 6.95 18.79 -19.25
CA ILE A 306 6.96 20.21 -19.61
C ILE A 306 6.43 21.00 -18.41
N ALA A 307 7.20 21.97 -17.92
CA ALA A 307 6.73 22.85 -16.87
C ALA A 307 5.54 23.68 -17.37
N SER A 308 4.47 23.75 -16.57
CA SER A 308 3.37 24.66 -16.89
C SER A 308 3.81 26.11 -16.64
N GLU A 309 3.58 26.99 -17.62
CA GLU A 309 3.79 28.44 -17.47
C GLU A 309 2.43 29.14 -17.47
N ALA A 310 2.20 30.02 -16.48
CA ALA A 310 0.92 30.71 -16.31
C ALA A 310 -0.33 29.79 -16.33
N GLY A 311 -0.16 28.55 -15.83
CA GLY A 311 -1.23 27.55 -15.80
C GLY A 311 -1.54 26.90 -17.15
N ARG A 312 -0.61 26.91 -18.11
CA ARG A 312 -0.75 26.20 -19.39
C ARG A 312 0.51 25.42 -19.75
N TYR A 313 0.33 24.32 -20.46
CA TYR A 313 1.41 23.56 -21.08
C TYR A 313 1.52 23.96 -22.54
N GLU A 314 2.71 24.34 -22.99
CA GLU A 314 2.99 24.68 -24.38
C GLU A 314 3.74 23.51 -25.04
N VAL A 315 3.11 22.90 -26.05
CA VAL A 315 3.64 21.71 -26.72
C VAL A 315 3.75 21.96 -28.21
N PRO A 316 4.93 21.76 -28.84
CA PRO A 316 5.07 21.86 -30.28
C PRO A 316 4.06 20.95 -31.01
N LYS A 317 3.47 21.47 -32.09
CA LYS A 317 2.42 20.76 -32.85
C LYS A 317 2.84 19.34 -33.26
N GLU A 318 4.05 19.21 -33.79
CA GLU A 318 4.63 17.92 -34.21
C GLU A 318 4.70 16.92 -33.05
N ARG A 319 5.28 17.32 -31.90
CA ARG A 319 5.35 16.47 -30.70
C ARG A 319 3.97 16.01 -30.20
N PHE A 320 2.98 16.91 -30.23
CA PHE A 320 1.62 16.60 -29.80
C PHE A 320 0.95 15.59 -30.74
N GLU A 321 1.00 15.84 -32.05
CA GLU A 321 0.35 15.01 -33.05
C GLU A 321 1.05 13.67 -33.25
N ASP A 322 2.39 13.63 -33.16
CA ASP A 322 3.17 12.40 -33.21
C ASP A 322 2.85 11.51 -32.00
N CYS A 323 2.79 12.07 -30.79
CA CYS A 323 2.40 11.31 -29.60
C CYS A 323 1.00 10.71 -29.75
N PHE A 324 0.05 11.48 -30.27
CA PHE A 324 -1.30 10.97 -30.54
C PHE A 324 -1.27 9.84 -31.58
N PHE A 325 -0.54 10.05 -32.67
CA PHE A 325 -0.40 9.07 -33.73
C PHE A 325 0.25 7.78 -33.23
N ASP A 326 1.27 7.85 -32.38
CA ASP A 326 1.90 6.66 -31.83
C ASP A 326 0.97 5.88 -30.88
N CYS A 327 0.10 6.58 -30.14
CA CYS A 327 -0.90 5.95 -29.26
C CYS A 327 -2.06 5.27 -30.02
N PHE A 328 -2.50 5.81 -31.16
CA PHE A 328 -3.71 5.31 -31.85
C PHE A 328 -3.50 4.83 -33.29
N GLY A 329 -2.38 5.16 -33.91
CA GLY A 329 -2.08 4.88 -35.32
C GLY A 329 -2.96 5.65 -36.30
N ALA A 330 -3.49 6.80 -35.88
CA ALA A 330 -4.37 7.66 -36.67
C ALA A 330 -4.06 9.14 -36.41
N GLU A 331 -4.37 10.00 -37.39
CA GLU A 331 -4.21 11.45 -37.25
C GLU A 331 -5.12 12.03 -36.16
N PHE A 332 -4.62 13.06 -35.46
CA PHE A 332 -5.39 13.78 -34.46
C PHE A 332 -6.64 14.41 -35.12
N PRO A 333 -7.86 14.12 -34.64
CA PRO A 333 -9.10 14.53 -35.32
C PRO A 333 -9.43 16.02 -35.17
N GLY A 334 -8.61 16.78 -34.42
CA GLY A 334 -8.83 18.18 -34.09
C GLY A 334 -9.36 18.37 -32.66
N VAL A 335 -9.36 19.62 -32.23
CA VAL A 335 -9.78 20.03 -30.88
C VAL A 335 -11.30 20.16 -30.80
N ASP A 336 -11.89 19.56 -29.78
CA ASP A 336 -13.27 19.80 -29.33
C ASP A 336 -13.25 20.76 -28.14
N THR A 337 -13.83 21.94 -28.30
CA THR A 337 -13.81 22.99 -27.27
C THR A 337 -14.66 22.67 -26.04
N ASP A 338 -15.57 21.69 -26.13
CA ASP A 338 -16.38 21.23 -24.99
C ASP A 338 -15.63 20.19 -24.15
N ALA A 339 -14.55 19.60 -24.69
CA ALA A 339 -13.72 18.61 -23.99
C ALA A 339 -12.76 19.27 -23.01
N HIS A 340 -11.88 20.12 -23.52
CA HIS A 340 -10.84 20.78 -22.73
C HIS A 340 -10.38 22.05 -23.44
N ASP A 341 -9.88 23.01 -22.67
CA ASP A 341 -9.30 24.23 -23.23
C ASP A 341 -7.91 23.93 -23.82
N ILE A 342 -7.92 23.63 -25.12
CA ILE A 342 -6.74 23.52 -25.98
C ILE A 342 -6.85 24.56 -27.09
N VAL A 343 -5.82 25.40 -27.25
CA VAL A 343 -5.75 26.38 -28.35
C VAL A 343 -4.47 26.18 -29.14
N ILE A 344 -4.55 26.40 -30.45
CA ILE A 344 -3.36 26.34 -31.33
C ILE A 344 -2.88 27.77 -31.56
N LYS A 345 -1.62 28.05 -31.20
CA LYS A 345 -1.00 29.36 -31.39
C LYS A 345 0.48 29.18 -31.76
N ASP A 346 0.94 29.94 -32.74
CA ASP A 346 2.37 30.01 -33.13
C ASP A 346 3.02 28.63 -33.41
N GLY A 347 2.25 27.65 -33.90
CA GLY A 347 2.74 26.30 -34.19
C GLY A 347 2.84 25.37 -32.97
N ALA A 348 2.24 25.75 -31.83
CA ALA A 348 2.14 24.95 -30.63
C ALA A 348 0.67 24.78 -30.19
N TYR A 349 0.40 23.67 -29.51
CA TYR A 349 -0.80 23.46 -28.71
C TYR A 349 -0.55 24.02 -27.30
N SER A 350 -1.39 24.97 -26.90
CA SER A 350 -1.43 25.52 -25.56
C SER A 350 -2.60 24.89 -24.80
N VAL A 351 -2.29 24.07 -23.80
CA VAL A 351 -3.26 23.24 -23.06
C VAL A 351 -3.43 23.80 -21.64
N LEU A 352 -4.66 24.09 -21.23
CA LEU A 352 -4.93 24.55 -19.86
C LEU A 352 -4.53 23.48 -18.83
N ALA A 353 -3.75 23.87 -17.83
CA ALA A 353 -3.45 23.04 -16.66
C ALA A 353 -4.65 23.06 -15.70
N GLY A 354 -5.71 22.33 -16.05
CA GLY A 354 -6.85 22.05 -15.17
C GLY A 354 -6.72 20.70 -14.46
N ARG A 355 -7.51 20.45 -13.41
CA ARG A 355 -7.55 19.18 -12.64
C ARG A 355 -8.87 18.39 -12.86
N ASP A 356 -9.53 18.54 -14.00
CA ASP A 356 -10.78 17.80 -14.26
C ASP A 356 -10.49 16.34 -14.62
N ILE A 357 -9.97 15.60 -13.65
CA ILE A 357 -9.64 14.18 -13.76
C ILE A 357 -10.87 13.40 -13.31
N PHE A 358 -11.58 12.81 -14.27
CA PHE A 358 -12.43 11.67 -13.95
C PHE A 358 -11.49 10.49 -13.72
N VAL A 359 -11.38 10.04 -12.48
CA VAL A 359 -10.53 8.89 -12.12
C VAL A 359 -11.29 7.62 -12.47
N CYS A 360 -11.10 7.15 -13.70
CA CYS A 360 -11.60 5.86 -14.14
C CYS A 360 -10.42 4.96 -14.48
N ASN A 361 -10.49 3.71 -14.04
CA ASN A 361 -9.48 2.69 -14.31
C ASN A 361 -10.12 1.51 -15.04
N VAL A 362 -9.30 0.73 -15.75
CA VAL A 362 -9.72 -0.56 -16.31
C VAL A 362 -9.15 -1.68 -15.46
N ASP A 363 -10.04 -2.42 -14.78
CA ASP A 363 -9.69 -3.69 -14.14
C ASP A 363 -9.58 -4.76 -15.22
N MET A 364 -8.36 -5.18 -15.54
CA MET A 364 -8.11 -6.15 -16.61
C MET A 364 -8.31 -7.58 -16.09
N LEU A 365 -9.38 -8.23 -16.56
CA LEU A 365 -9.81 -9.54 -16.04
C LEU A 365 -9.25 -10.70 -16.86
N GLU A 366 -9.22 -10.56 -18.18
CA GLU A 366 -8.68 -11.57 -19.08
C GLU A 366 -7.88 -10.90 -20.20
N ALA A 367 -6.83 -11.59 -20.65
CA ALA A 367 -6.09 -11.22 -21.85
C ALA A 367 -5.88 -12.45 -22.74
N ARG A 368 -5.83 -12.23 -24.05
CA ARG A 368 -5.44 -13.21 -25.06
C ARG A 368 -4.59 -12.56 -26.14
N GLU A 369 -3.67 -13.33 -26.69
CA GLU A 369 -2.89 -12.88 -27.85
C GLU A 369 -3.38 -13.60 -29.10
N GLU A 370 -3.78 -12.84 -30.12
CA GLU A 370 -4.24 -13.37 -31.40
C GLU A 370 -3.65 -12.57 -32.56
N ASN A 371 -2.95 -13.28 -33.47
CA ASN A 371 -2.30 -12.69 -34.64
C ASN A 371 -1.35 -11.53 -34.30
N GLY A 372 -0.64 -11.63 -33.16
CA GLY A 372 0.32 -10.61 -32.69
C GLY A 372 -0.33 -9.36 -32.07
N ALA A 373 -1.65 -9.35 -31.90
CA ALA A 373 -2.37 -8.33 -31.15
C ALA A 373 -2.82 -8.89 -29.80
N ILE A 374 -2.88 -8.01 -28.81
CA ILE A 374 -3.34 -8.33 -27.46
C ILE A 374 -4.79 -7.87 -27.34
N GLU A 375 -5.66 -8.78 -26.94
CA GLU A 375 -7.05 -8.48 -26.65
C GLU A 375 -7.28 -8.63 -25.16
N ILE A 376 -7.87 -7.60 -24.55
CA ILE A 376 -8.12 -7.53 -23.12
C ILE A 376 -9.62 -7.32 -22.91
N THR A 377 -10.18 -8.09 -21.98
CA THR A 377 -11.53 -7.83 -21.45
C THR A 377 -11.42 -7.50 -19.98
N GLY A 378 -12.25 -6.57 -19.53
CA GLY A 378 -12.21 -6.10 -18.17
C GLY A 378 -13.40 -5.22 -17.84
N ASP A 379 -13.27 -4.51 -16.73
CA ASP A 379 -14.31 -3.63 -16.19
C ASP A 379 -13.78 -2.21 -16.03
N ILE A 380 -14.58 -1.22 -16.43
CA ILE A 380 -14.34 0.18 -16.13
C ILE A 380 -14.86 0.44 -14.72
N MET A 381 -13.96 0.95 -13.88
CA MET A 381 -14.21 1.24 -12.48
C MET A 381 -14.05 2.75 -12.24
N ASP A 382 -15.03 3.36 -11.60
CA ASP A 382 -14.93 4.71 -11.04
C ASP A 382 -14.22 4.66 -9.70
N GLY A 383 -13.24 5.54 -9.46
CA GLY A 383 -12.46 5.61 -8.23
C GLY A 383 -11.15 4.80 -8.26
N SER A 384 -10.28 5.06 -7.28
CA SER A 384 -8.97 4.41 -7.15
C SER A 384 -9.07 2.92 -6.82
N TYR A 385 -8.05 2.12 -7.15
CA TYR A 385 -8.03 0.67 -6.92
C TYR A 385 -8.33 0.29 -5.46
N GLY A 386 -7.86 1.13 -4.54
CA GLY A 386 -8.04 0.99 -3.09
C GLY A 386 -9.36 1.42 -2.48
N SER A 387 -10.17 2.22 -3.17
CA SER A 387 -11.23 2.97 -2.51
C SER A 387 -12.49 2.14 -2.25
N ALA A 388 -13.03 2.25 -1.03
CA ALA A 388 -14.34 1.69 -0.69
C ALA A 388 -15.50 2.31 -1.48
N SER A 389 -15.28 3.48 -2.09
CA SER A 389 -16.25 4.15 -2.95
C SER A 389 -16.19 3.71 -4.41
N SER A 390 -15.25 2.82 -4.76
CA SER A 390 -15.05 2.44 -6.16
C SER A 390 -16.25 1.65 -6.70
N MET A 391 -16.61 1.94 -7.94
CA MET A 391 -17.87 1.45 -8.52
C MET A 391 -17.68 0.93 -9.94
N PHE A 392 -18.24 -0.24 -10.21
CA PHE A 392 -18.39 -0.75 -11.57
C PHE A 392 -19.24 0.18 -12.44
N MET A 393 -18.72 0.55 -13.61
CA MET A 393 -19.41 1.42 -14.56
C MET A 393 -19.92 0.66 -15.78
N ALA A 394 -19.06 -0.15 -16.39
CA ALA A 394 -19.29 -0.87 -17.64
C ALA A 394 -18.23 -1.93 -17.86
N HIS A 395 -18.55 -2.96 -18.63
CA HIS A 395 -17.56 -3.87 -19.21
C HIS A 395 -16.79 -3.18 -20.34
N VAL A 396 -15.56 -3.60 -20.58
CA VAL A 396 -14.71 -3.09 -21.66
C VAL A 396 -14.04 -4.21 -22.42
N ALA A 397 -13.90 -4.01 -23.73
CA ALA A 397 -13.07 -4.81 -24.61
C ALA A 397 -12.06 -3.90 -25.33
N VAL A 398 -10.81 -4.33 -25.34
CA VAL A 398 -9.67 -3.56 -25.83
C VAL A 398 -8.87 -4.43 -26.80
N ARG A 399 -8.37 -3.83 -27.89
CA ARG A 399 -7.36 -4.45 -28.77
C ARG A 399 -6.17 -3.54 -28.93
N LEU A 400 -4.98 -4.05 -28.59
CA LEU A 400 -3.70 -3.37 -28.61
C LEU A 400 -2.73 -4.07 -29.57
N GLU A 401 -1.83 -3.29 -30.15
CA GLU A 401 -0.67 -3.79 -30.89
C GLU A 401 0.60 -3.20 -30.26
N ARG A 402 1.64 -4.01 -30.08
CA ARG A 402 2.93 -3.52 -29.57
C ARG A 402 3.52 -2.48 -30.51
N ASN A 403 3.91 -1.33 -29.97
CA ASN A 403 4.53 -0.23 -30.70
C ASN A 403 5.52 0.50 -29.78
N GLU A 404 6.82 0.28 -30.00
CA GLU A 404 7.91 0.91 -29.23
C GLU A 404 7.97 2.44 -29.37
N LYS A 405 7.30 3.03 -30.36
CA LYS A 405 7.20 4.50 -30.49
C LYS A 405 6.16 5.09 -29.56
N SER A 406 5.16 4.30 -29.16
CA SER A 406 4.16 4.75 -28.21
C SER A 406 4.81 4.94 -26.84
N PRO A 407 4.47 6.01 -26.09
CA PRO A 407 4.98 6.20 -24.73
C PRO A 407 4.59 5.06 -23.78
N PHE A 408 3.57 4.27 -24.12
CA PHE A 408 3.12 3.11 -23.35
C PHE A 408 3.59 1.77 -23.94
N GLY A 409 4.34 1.77 -25.05
CA GLY A 409 4.73 0.55 -25.76
C GLY A 409 3.61 -0.10 -26.57
N PHE A 410 2.43 0.52 -26.65
CA PHE A 410 1.25 -0.02 -27.36
C PHE A 410 0.49 1.04 -28.16
N THR A 411 -0.06 0.61 -29.29
CA THR A 411 -1.04 1.35 -30.06
C THR A 411 -2.43 0.74 -29.87
N LEU A 412 -3.40 1.57 -29.48
CA LEU A 412 -4.79 1.17 -29.30
C LEU A 412 -5.54 1.12 -30.64
N LYS A 413 -6.01 -0.07 -31.01
CA LYS A 413 -6.81 -0.29 -32.23
C LYS A 413 -8.29 -0.30 -31.95
N TYR A 414 -8.71 -0.81 -30.81
CA TYR A 414 -10.11 -0.87 -30.43
C TYR A 414 -10.28 -0.63 -28.93
N TYR A 415 -11.30 0.15 -28.58
CA TYR A 415 -11.80 0.30 -27.23
C TYR A 415 -13.32 0.38 -27.29
N GLY A 416 -13.98 -0.55 -26.61
CA GLY A 416 -15.43 -0.66 -26.59
C GLY A 416 -15.96 -0.84 -25.18
N ALA A 417 -16.72 0.14 -24.68
CA ALA A 417 -17.42 0.05 -23.40
C ALA A 417 -18.89 -0.39 -23.62
N TYR A 418 -19.38 -1.31 -22.78
CA TYR A 418 -20.73 -1.85 -22.86
C TYR A 418 -21.26 -2.22 -21.46
N LYS A 419 -22.59 -2.15 -21.29
CA LYS A 419 -23.25 -2.46 -20.01
C LYS A 419 -23.74 -3.89 -19.95
#